data_AF-A0A9D2ZVE1-F1
#
_entry.id   AF-A0A9D2ZVE1-F1
#
_cell.length_a   1.000
_cell.length_b   1.000
_cell.length_c   1.000
_cell.angle_alpha   90.00
_cell.angle_beta   90.00
_cell.angle_gamma   90.00
#
_symmetry.space_group_name_H-M   'P 1'
#
loop_
_entity.id
_entity.type
_entity.pdbx_description
1 polymer ?
#
loop_
_entity_poly.entity_id
_entity_poly.type
_entity_poly.pdbx_seq_one_letter_code
_entity_poly.pdbx_strand_id
1 'polypeptide(L)'
;MKNNILARITMLPVMTAAICLTTACGEDEDIPAIDNSGTGNVNPANVIVADPTANAHLANLLSCRFELDDDGLLTGIYGIEYDIDENGEEVPSETQSLWYEYSNGTATIRIEEPPYDGTVQTICQYQIGPNGFANSMVQVYTGDGTREYWRYFYDSEGHLIKINESGDECVLRYEGGNLASYTDYSDEEDEVTFSYDGTPNTIGYMPYILDPEGFESSFREVWYAYLAGILGRPSAELPVSAHIDYHGRFSNEDMTARYVYERETGLLSNILWEE
;
A
#
# COMPACT_ATOMS: atom_id res chain seq x y z
N MET A 1 -44.36 66.26 16.10
CA MET A 1 -42.95 65.91 16.39
C MET A 1 -42.75 64.46 15.98
N LYS A 2 -41.89 64.28 14.97
CA LYS A 2 -41.12 63.10 14.55
C LYS A 2 -41.65 61.68 14.85
N ASN A 3 -41.92 60.99 13.73
CA ASN A 3 -41.83 59.55 13.46
C ASN A 3 -40.86 58.77 14.38
N ASN A 4 -41.17 57.49 14.61
CA ASN A 4 -40.22 56.42 14.29
C ASN A 4 -40.94 55.07 14.09
N ILE A 5 -40.69 54.54 12.89
CA ILE A 5 -41.05 53.22 12.37
C ILE A 5 -39.98 52.25 12.87
N LEU A 6 -40.38 51.16 13.53
CA LEU A 6 -39.47 50.04 13.81
C LEU A 6 -39.71 48.95 12.76
N ALA A 7 -38.89 48.95 11.70
CA ALA A 7 -38.81 47.88 10.73
C ALA A 7 -38.00 46.72 11.34
N ARG A 8 -38.62 45.54 11.44
CA ARG A 8 -37.92 44.28 11.74
C ARG A 8 -37.11 43.88 10.51
N ILE A 9 -35.79 43.92 10.62
CA ILE A 9 -34.86 43.34 9.65
C ILE A 9 -34.71 41.86 10.00
N THR A 10 -35.30 40.99 9.19
CA THR A 10 -35.00 39.56 9.18
C THR A 10 -33.73 39.33 8.35
N MET A 11 -32.66 38.88 8.99
CA MET A 11 -31.42 38.46 8.33
C MET A 11 -31.68 37.20 7.48
N LEU A 12 -31.33 37.29 6.20
CA LEU A 12 -31.21 36.16 5.28
C LEU A 12 -29.90 35.40 5.58
N PRO A 13 -29.89 34.06 5.64
CA PRO A 13 -28.64 33.31 5.62
C PRO A 13 -28.05 33.34 4.21
N VAL A 14 -26.81 33.82 4.10
CA VAL A 14 -25.98 33.77 2.89
C VAL A 14 -25.53 32.32 2.71
N MET A 15 -26.08 31.62 1.71
CA MET A 15 -25.48 30.39 1.20
C MET A 15 -24.21 30.76 0.44
N THR A 16 -23.06 30.39 0.98
CA THR A 16 -21.79 30.43 0.27
C THR A 16 -21.78 29.27 -0.74
N ALA A 17 -21.95 29.60 -2.02
CA ALA A 17 -21.76 28.65 -3.11
C ALA A 17 -20.26 28.36 -3.26
N ALA A 18 -19.86 27.11 -3.04
CA ALA A 18 -18.54 26.63 -3.39
C ALA A 18 -18.44 26.62 -4.93
N ILE A 19 -17.42 27.31 -5.45
CA ILE A 19 -17.10 27.36 -6.88
C ILE A 19 -16.43 26.04 -7.23
N CYS A 20 -17.13 25.17 -7.95
CA CYS A 20 -16.51 24.02 -8.60
C CYS A 20 -15.64 24.53 -9.75
N LEU A 21 -14.32 24.34 -9.62
CA LEU A 21 -13.39 24.43 -10.74
C LEU A 21 -13.52 23.15 -11.55
N THR A 22 -14.20 23.21 -12.70
CA THR A 22 -14.19 22.12 -13.68
C THR A 22 -13.06 22.37 -14.67
N THR A 23 -11.93 21.69 -14.50
CA THR A 23 -10.97 21.44 -15.59
C THR A 23 -11.42 20.21 -16.34
N ALA A 24 -11.63 20.36 -17.65
CA ALA A 24 -11.98 19.30 -18.56
C ALA A 24 -10.71 18.75 -19.24
N CYS A 25 -10.49 17.43 -19.14
CA CYS A 25 -10.01 16.50 -20.18
C CYS A 25 -9.70 15.15 -19.52
N GLY A 26 -10.40 14.10 -19.95
CA GLY A 26 -10.36 12.75 -19.38
C GLY A 26 -11.65 12.45 -18.61
N GLU A 27 -12.56 11.66 -19.18
CA GLU A 27 -13.66 11.05 -18.41
C GLU A 27 -13.08 9.90 -17.58
N ASP A 28 -12.20 10.21 -16.63
CA ASP A 28 -11.96 9.29 -15.53
C ASP A 28 -13.17 9.43 -14.61
N GLU A 29 -13.92 8.34 -14.45
CA GLU A 29 -14.88 8.26 -13.35
C GLU A 29 -14.08 8.43 -12.05
N ASP A 30 -14.15 9.63 -11.47
CA ASP A 30 -13.60 9.95 -10.16
C ASP A 30 -14.10 8.89 -9.16
N ILE A 31 -13.24 7.93 -8.82
CA ILE A 31 -13.56 6.96 -7.77
C ILE A 31 -13.71 7.77 -6.49
N PRO A 32 -14.88 7.74 -5.83
CA PRO A 32 -15.15 8.64 -4.70
C PRO A 32 -14.25 8.30 -3.52
N ALA A 33 -13.20 9.10 -3.35
CA ALA A 33 -12.30 9.01 -2.22
C ALA A 33 -12.93 9.62 -0.96
N ILE A 34 -12.74 8.97 0.18
CA ILE A 34 -13.06 9.58 1.48
C ILE A 34 -12.00 10.62 1.86
N ASP A 35 -12.43 11.64 2.60
CA ASP A 35 -11.50 12.61 3.17
C ASP A 35 -10.65 11.94 4.26
N ASN A 36 -9.35 11.78 3.95
CA ASN A 36 -8.34 11.34 4.90
C ASN A 36 -7.35 12.48 5.25
N SER A 37 -7.75 13.73 5.04
CA SER A 37 -6.97 14.89 5.44
C SER A 37 -7.10 15.12 6.94
N GLY A 38 -5.97 15.31 7.61
CA GLY A 38 -5.90 15.44 9.07
C GLY A 38 -4.90 14.47 9.69
N THR A 39 -4.97 14.36 11.01
CA THR A 39 -4.02 13.58 11.81
C THR A 39 -4.74 12.45 12.54
N GLY A 40 -4.31 11.23 12.31
CA GLY A 40 -4.68 10.03 13.06
C GLY A 40 -3.45 9.29 13.56
N ASN A 41 -3.60 8.01 13.87
CA ASN A 41 -2.51 7.12 14.28
C ASN A 41 -2.66 5.79 13.56
N VAL A 42 -1.56 5.07 13.39
CA VAL A 42 -1.60 3.69 12.87
C VAL A 42 -2.47 2.87 13.81
N ASN A 43 -3.39 2.10 13.24
CA ASN A 43 -4.26 1.22 13.99
C ASN A 43 -3.64 -0.18 14.03
N PRO A 44 -3.28 -0.72 15.21
CA PRO A 44 -2.71 -2.07 15.29
C PRO A 44 -3.60 -3.16 14.68
N ALA A 45 -4.92 -2.96 14.68
CA ALA A 45 -5.85 -3.89 14.03
C ALA A 45 -5.73 -3.95 12.51
N ASN A 46 -4.99 -3.02 11.88
CA ASN A 46 -4.70 -3.04 10.45
C ASN A 46 -3.37 -3.75 10.13
N VAL A 47 -2.53 -4.06 11.13
CA VAL A 47 -1.20 -4.66 10.91
C VAL A 47 -1.38 -6.10 10.43
N ILE A 48 -0.95 -6.37 9.20
CA ILE A 48 -1.18 -7.67 8.55
C ILE A 48 -0.42 -8.78 9.27
N VAL A 49 0.85 -8.54 9.56
CA VAL A 49 1.74 -9.51 10.22
C VAL A 49 1.49 -9.63 11.73
N ALA A 50 0.48 -8.94 12.27
CA ALA A 50 0.01 -9.17 13.64
C ALA A 50 -0.92 -10.39 13.73
N ASP A 51 -1.56 -10.80 12.63
CA ASP A 51 -2.27 -12.09 12.59
C ASP A 51 -1.25 -13.24 12.60
N PRO A 52 -1.34 -14.22 13.52
CA PRO A 52 -0.37 -15.30 13.60
C PRO A 52 -0.26 -16.16 12.34
N THR A 53 -1.36 -16.32 11.60
CA THR A 53 -1.38 -17.11 10.35
C THR A 53 -0.66 -16.36 9.24
N ALA A 54 -0.99 -15.08 9.07
CA ALA A 54 -0.31 -14.21 8.12
C ALA A 54 1.18 -14.06 8.44
N ASN A 55 1.53 -13.86 9.72
CA ASN A 55 2.91 -13.75 10.18
C ASN A 55 3.73 -14.98 9.82
N ALA A 56 3.28 -16.17 10.25
CA ALA A 56 3.99 -17.42 10.00
C ALA A 56 4.15 -17.68 8.50
N HIS A 57 3.15 -17.31 7.70
CA HIS A 57 3.22 -17.46 6.25
C HIS A 57 4.24 -16.53 5.61
N LEU A 58 4.07 -15.23 5.83
CA LEU A 58 4.90 -14.20 5.21
C LEU A 58 6.35 -14.31 5.69
N ALA A 59 6.57 -14.72 6.94
CA ALA A 59 7.91 -14.98 7.46
C ALA A 59 8.62 -16.10 6.66
N ASN A 60 7.90 -17.18 6.33
CA ASN A 60 8.44 -18.27 5.53
C ASN A 60 8.66 -17.82 4.07
N LEU A 61 7.65 -17.24 3.44
CA LEU A 61 7.71 -16.83 2.04
C LEU A 61 8.86 -15.85 1.77
N LEU A 62 9.09 -14.92 2.70
CA LEU A 62 10.07 -13.85 2.55
C LEU A 62 11.40 -14.18 3.22
N SER A 63 11.52 -15.37 3.81
CA SER A 63 12.69 -15.77 4.62
C SER A 63 13.08 -14.70 5.63
N CYS A 64 12.10 -14.23 6.41
CA CYS A 64 12.28 -13.15 7.36
C CYS A 64 11.55 -13.42 8.69
N ARG A 65 11.80 -12.56 9.68
CA ARG A 65 11.06 -12.50 10.93
C ARG A 65 10.50 -11.09 11.14
N PHE A 66 9.25 -11.01 11.58
CA PHE A 66 8.62 -9.77 12.02
C PHE A 66 8.74 -9.60 13.53
N GLU A 67 9.08 -8.40 13.97
CA GLU A 67 9.04 -8.00 15.39
C GLU A 67 7.85 -7.07 15.62
N LEU A 68 7.05 -7.36 16.64
CA LEU A 68 5.91 -6.54 17.04
C LEU A 68 6.13 -5.98 18.44
N ASP A 69 5.61 -4.79 18.73
CA ASP A 69 5.51 -4.29 20.10
C ASP A 69 4.31 -4.89 20.86
N ASP A 70 4.16 -4.49 22.13
CA ASP A 70 3.09 -4.96 23.01
C ASP A 70 1.68 -4.56 22.54
N ASP A 71 1.57 -3.53 21.69
CA ASP A 71 0.31 -3.06 21.11
C ASP A 71 -0.01 -3.76 19.78
N GLY A 72 0.92 -4.56 19.24
CA GLY A 72 0.78 -5.28 17.98
C GLY A 72 1.21 -4.48 16.75
N LEU A 73 1.96 -3.38 16.92
CA LEU A 73 2.55 -2.63 15.82
C LEU A 73 3.86 -3.27 15.38
N LEU A 74 4.11 -3.29 14.07
CA LEU A 74 5.36 -3.80 13.49
C LEU A 74 6.52 -2.86 13.81
N THR A 75 7.55 -3.32 14.53
CA THR A 75 8.72 -2.52 14.90
C THR A 75 9.96 -2.84 14.06
N GLY A 76 10.02 -4.04 13.49
CA GLY A 76 11.16 -4.45 12.67
C GLY A 76 10.93 -5.66 11.79
N ILE A 77 11.72 -5.75 10.71
CA ILE A 77 11.84 -6.92 9.85
C ILE A 77 13.30 -7.35 9.82
N TYR A 78 13.52 -8.64 10.03
CA TYR A 78 14.83 -9.28 10.07
C TYR A 78 14.92 -10.28 8.93
N GLY A 79 15.81 -10.05 7.96
CA GLY A 79 16.15 -11.06 6.96
C GLY A 79 16.87 -12.23 7.63
N ILE A 80 16.55 -13.45 7.20
CA ILE A 80 17.21 -14.67 7.66
C ILE A 80 18.12 -15.17 6.54
N GLU A 81 19.42 -15.02 6.74
CA GLU A 81 20.45 -15.60 5.89
C GLU A 81 21.02 -16.85 6.57
N TYR A 82 21.69 -17.73 5.82
CA TYR A 82 22.35 -18.91 6.39
C TYR A 82 23.85 -18.77 6.20
N ASP A 83 24.57 -18.68 7.33
CA ASP A 83 26.01 -18.68 7.39
C ASP A 83 26.54 -20.08 7.66
N ILE A 84 27.81 -20.32 7.33
CA ILE A 84 28.50 -21.57 7.68
C ILE A 84 29.33 -21.34 8.94
N ASP A 85 29.03 -22.08 10.00
CA ASP A 85 29.76 -22.00 11.26
C ASP A 85 31.18 -22.62 11.17
N GLU A 86 31.93 -22.57 12.29
CA GLU A 86 33.29 -23.15 12.35
C GLU A 86 33.35 -24.67 12.15
N ASN A 87 32.23 -25.37 12.26
CA ASN A 87 32.08 -26.80 12.08
C ASN A 87 31.59 -27.18 10.67
N GLY A 88 31.27 -26.21 9.83
CA GLY A 88 30.70 -26.43 8.50
C GLY A 88 29.18 -26.62 8.49
N GLU A 89 28.48 -26.27 9.56
CA GLU A 89 27.01 -26.34 9.66
C GLU A 89 26.36 -25.03 9.25
N GLU A 90 25.24 -25.11 8.53
CA GLU A 90 24.41 -23.94 8.21
C GLU A 90 23.69 -23.46 9.48
N VAL A 91 23.94 -22.20 9.85
CA VAL A 91 23.29 -21.54 10.98
C VAL A 91 22.58 -20.28 10.50
N PRO A 92 21.33 -20.04 10.93
CA PRO A 92 20.61 -18.83 10.56
C PRO A 92 21.29 -17.61 11.21
N SER A 93 21.50 -16.59 10.40
CA SER A 93 21.97 -15.26 10.76
C SER A 93 20.82 -14.29 10.51
N GLU A 94 20.43 -13.54 11.54
CA GLU A 94 19.35 -12.57 11.44
C GLU A 94 19.94 -11.16 11.30
N THR A 95 19.58 -10.48 10.22
CA THR A 95 19.98 -9.09 9.99
C THR A 95 18.74 -8.23 9.91
N GLN A 96 18.63 -7.25 10.81
CA GLN A 96 17.54 -6.28 10.72
C GLN A 96 17.75 -5.40 9.49
N SER A 97 16.79 -5.42 8.58
CA SER A 97 16.82 -4.58 7.37
C SER A 97 15.77 -3.47 7.40
N LEU A 98 14.77 -3.57 8.29
CA LEU A 98 13.76 -2.53 8.45
C LEU A 98 13.50 -2.17 9.92
N TRP A 99 13.32 -0.88 10.17
CA TRP A 99 12.89 -0.31 11.45
C TRP A 99 11.66 0.56 11.27
N TYR A 100 10.73 0.44 12.21
CA TYR A 100 9.50 1.21 12.23
C TYR A 100 9.44 2.05 13.50
N GLU A 101 9.18 3.34 13.35
CA GLU A 101 9.02 4.29 14.45
C GLU A 101 7.67 4.99 14.33
N TYR A 102 6.85 4.90 15.37
CA TYR A 102 5.53 5.52 15.41
C TYR A 102 5.52 6.72 16.35
N SER A 103 4.93 7.81 15.88
CA SER A 103 4.70 9.02 16.66
C SER A 103 3.33 9.60 16.30
N ASN A 104 2.84 10.56 17.09
CA ASN A 104 1.51 11.13 16.89
C ASN A 104 1.34 11.70 15.47
N GLY A 105 0.54 11.04 14.63
CA GLY A 105 0.34 11.45 13.24
C GLY A 105 1.36 10.95 12.22
N THR A 106 2.39 10.20 12.62
CA THR A 106 3.48 9.85 11.70
C THR A 106 4.02 8.45 11.97
N ALA A 107 4.23 7.68 10.92
CA ALA A 107 5.00 6.44 10.92
C ALA A 107 6.26 6.65 10.08
N THR A 108 7.42 6.22 10.57
CA THR A 108 8.69 6.26 9.84
C THR A 108 9.19 4.86 9.61
N ILE A 109 9.51 4.53 8.37
CA ILE A 109 10.19 3.29 8.01
C ILE A 109 11.62 3.65 7.61
N ARG A 110 12.60 2.99 8.20
CA ARG A 110 14.00 3.07 7.79
C ARG A 110 14.37 1.76 7.13
N ILE A 111 14.96 1.85 5.94
CA ILE A 111 15.26 0.70 5.10
C ILE A 111 16.76 0.63 4.92
N GLU A 112 17.31 -0.52 5.28
CA GLU A 112 18.65 -0.94 4.97
C GLU A 112 18.60 -1.98 3.85
N GLU A 113 19.39 -1.75 2.81
CA GLU A 113 19.50 -2.59 1.64
C GLU A 113 20.81 -3.40 1.68
N PRO A 114 20.89 -4.53 0.94
CA PRO A 114 22.15 -5.23 0.74
C PRO A 114 23.27 -4.25 0.33
N PRO A 115 24.44 -4.30 0.97
CA PRO A 115 25.01 -5.45 1.67
C PRO A 115 24.74 -5.53 3.19
N TYR A 116 23.75 -4.80 3.72
CA TYR A 116 23.39 -4.79 5.14
C TYR A 116 24.57 -4.49 6.10
N ASP A 117 25.23 -3.36 5.90
CA ASP A 117 26.40 -2.93 6.68
C ASP A 117 26.08 -2.01 7.87
N GLY A 118 24.81 -1.86 8.22
CA GLY A 118 24.28 -0.95 9.24
C GLY A 118 23.94 0.45 8.73
N THR A 119 24.11 0.72 7.43
CA THR A 119 23.81 2.02 6.83
C THR A 119 22.39 2.06 6.30
N VAL A 120 21.54 2.95 6.81
CA VAL A 120 20.19 3.19 6.23
C VAL A 120 20.31 3.93 4.91
N GLN A 121 19.79 3.37 3.81
CA GLN A 121 19.79 3.97 2.47
C GLN A 121 18.52 4.80 2.22
N THR A 122 17.38 4.37 2.76
CA THR A 122 16.08 5.00 2.49
C THR A 122 15.28 5.23 3.77
N ILE A 123 14.67 6.41 3.87
CA ILE A 123 13.75 6.76 4.97
C ILE A 123 12.41 7.17 4.38
N CYS A 124 11.34 6.48 4.75
CA CYS A 124 9.97 6.77 4.34
C CYS A 124 9.18 7.32 5.52
N GLN A 125 8.73 8.57 5.42
CA GLN A 125 7.96 9.25 6.46
C GLN A 125 6.50 9.40 6.04
N TYR A 126 5.62 8.60 6.63
CA TYR A 126 4.19 8.58 6.36
C TYR A 126 3.43 9.51 7.29
N GLN A 127 2.54 10.33 6.74
CA GLN A 127 1.56 11.09 7.51
C GLN A 127 0.28 10.28 7.62
N ILE A 128 -0.14 9.97 8.86
CA ILE A 128 -1.28 9.12 9.11
C ILE A 128 -2.55 9.96 9.24
N GLY A 129 -3.55 9.64 8.44
CA GLY A 129 -4.84 10.30 8.45
C GLY A 129 -5.81 9.73 9.49
N PRO A 130 -6.97 10.38 9.70
CA PRO A 130 -7.94 9.99 10.71
C PRO A 130 -8.56 8.60 10.52
N ASN A 131 -8.49 8.01 9.31
CA ASN A 131 -8.97 6.65 9.06
C ASN A 131 -7.99 5.55 9.52
N GLY A 132 -6.81 5.91 10.02
CA GLY A 132 -5.77 4.98 10.46
C GLY A 132 -4.78 4.55 9.38
N PHE A 133 -4.93 5.04 8.15
CA PHE A 133 -4.02 4.82 7.02
C PHE A 133 -3.28 6.11 6.62
N ALA A 134 -2.14 5.98 5.94
CA ALA A 134 -1.36 7.13 5.49
C ALA A 134 -2.10 7.94 4.43
N ASN A 135 -2.08 9.28 4.50
CA ASN A 135 -2.55 10.15 3.42
C ASN A 135 -1.42 10.61 2.49
N SER A 136 -0.17 10.56 2.95
CA SER A 136 1.01 10.93 2.17
C SER A 136 2.27 10.30 2.73
N MET A 137 3.32 10.26 1.91
CA MET A 137 4.68 9.88 2.30
C MET A 137 5.69 10.87 1.71
N VAL A 138 6.76 11.12 2.45
CA VAL A 138 8.01 11.65 1.90
C VAL A 138 9.07 10.56 2.00
N GLN A 139 9.60 10.13 0.85
CA GLN A 139 10.74 9.22 0.77
C GLN A 139 12.02 10.04 0.64
N VAL A 140 13.08 9.64 1.35
CA VAL A 140 14.37 10.32 1.36
C VAL A 140 15.48 9.30 1.16
N TYR A 141 16.24 9.46 0.08
CA TYR A 141 17.48 8.70 -0.15
C TYR A 141 18.61 9.36 0.63
N THR A 142 19.28 8.61 1.52
CA THR A 142 20.27 9.17 2.44
C THR A 142 21.61 9.50 1.76
N GLY A 143 21.91 8.84 0.64
CA GLY A 143 23.16 9.01 -0.10
C GLY A 143 23.30 10.38 -0.77
N ASP A 144 22.21 10.93 -1.32
CA ASP A 144 22.21 12.20 -2.06
C ASP A 144 21.18 13.23 -1.54
N GLY A 145 20.28 12.82 -0.64
CA GLY A 145 19.22 13.65 -0.08
C GLY A 145 18.02 13.87 -1.01
N THR A 146 17.94 13.13 -2.12
CA THR A 146 16.80 13.18 -3.06
C THR A 146 15.50 12.82 -2.33
N ARG A 147 14.39 13.46 -2.74
CA ARG A 147 13.08 13.28 -2.13
C ARG A 147 12.00 13.04 -3.15
N GLU A 148 11.15 12.08 -2.84
CA GLU A 148 9.93 11.76 -3.60
C GLU A 148 8.71 11.95 -2.70
N TYR A 149 7.60 12.39 -3.31
CA TYR A 149 6.37 12.75 -2.60
C TYR A 149 5.21 11.93 -3.13
N TRP A 150 4.53 11.29 -2.19
CA TRP A 150 3.47 10.35 -2.50
C TRP A 150 2.19 10.77 -1.81
N ARG A 151 1.04 10.53 -2.45
CA ARG A 151 -0.29 10.71 -1.88
C ARG A 151 -1.12 9.46 -2.07
N TYR A 152 -1.93 9.16 -1.07
CA TYR A 152 -2.75 7.95 -1.02
C TYR A 152 -4.21 8.31 -0.80
N PHE A 153 -5.09 7.63 -1.53
CA PHE A 153 -6.54 7.86 -1.48
C PHE A 153 -7.25 6.54 -1.22
N TYR A 154 -8.34 6.61 -0.46
CA TYR A 154 -9.06 5.43 -0.01
C TYR A 154 -10.55 5.54 -0.31
N ASP A 155 -11.19 4.39 -0.51
CA ASP A 155 -12.64 4.30 -0.49
C ASP A 155 -13.19 4.31 0.96
N SER A 156 -14.52 4.20 1.10
CA SER A 156 -15.17 4.15 2.40
C SER A 156 -14.95 2.87 3.20
N GLU A 157 -14.48 1.80 2.55
CA GLU A 157 -14.18 0.52 3.19
C GLU A 157 -12.72 0.46 3.69
N GLY A 158 -11.89 1.40 3.24
CA GLY A 158 -10.48 1.52 3.59
C GLY A 158 -9.55 0.85 2.59
N HIS A 159 -10.01 0.53 1.38
CA HIS A 159 -9.14 0.07 0.30
C HIS A 159 -8.37 1.24 -0.31
N LEU A 160 -7.11 1.00 -0.67
CA LEU A 160 -6.29 1.98 -1.39
C LEU A 160 -6.77 2.01 -2.85
N ILE A 161 -7.28 3.15 -3.32
CA ILE A 161 -7.88 3.31 -4.66
C ILE A 161 -7.05 4.17 -5.61
N LYS A 162 -6.09 4.94 -5.07
CA LYS A 162 -5.18 5.74 -5.89
C LYS A 162 -3.88 6.04 -5.16
N ILE A 163 -2.79 5.97 -5.90
CA ILE A 163 -1.46 6.44 -5.51
C ILE A 163 -1.08 7.54 -6.50
N ASN A 164 -0.56 8.65 -6.00
CA ASN A 164 0.05 9.68 -6.83
C ASN A 164 1.50 9.87 -6.38
N GLU A 165 2.45 9.55 -7.25
CA GLU A 165 3.89 9.66 -7.04
C GLU A 165 4.42 10.80 -7.90
N SER A 166 4.75 11.94 -7.29
CA SER A 166 5.40 13.07 -7.97
C SER A 166 4.72 13.58 -9.27
N GLY A 167 3.47 13.20 -9.54
CA GLY A 167 2.74 13.52 -10.75
C GLY A 167 2.19 12.30 -11.51
N ASP A 168 2.85 11.16 -11.37
CA ASP A 168 2.43 9.88 -11.95
C ASP A 168 1.35 9.24 -11.09
N GLU A 169 0.40 8.56 -11.72
CA GLU A 169 -0.81 8.09 -11.05
C GLU A 169 -1.02 6.59 -11.26
N CYS A 170 -1.27 5.87 -10.17
CA CYS A 170 -1.74 4.50 -10.21
C CYS A 170 -3.16 4.46 -9.62
N VAL A 171 -4.11 3.91 -10.36
CA VAL A 171 -5.53 3.83 -9.96
C VAL A 171 -5.90 2.37 -9.73
N LEU A 172 -6.51 2.08 -8.58
CA LEU A 172 -6.91 0.74 -8.17
C LEU A 172 -8.44 0.67 -8.07
N ARG A 173 -9.04 -0.31 -8.75
CA ARG A 173 -10.50 -0.48 -8.85
C ARG A 173 -10.92 -1.74 -8.11
N TYR A 174 -11.96 -1.62 -7.27
CA TYR A 174 -12.45 -2.72 -6.45
C TYR A 174 -13.88 -3.11 -6.84
N GLU A 175 -14.15 -4.42 -6.80
CA GLU A 175 -15.48 -4.99 -6.93
C GLU A 175 -15.72 -6.01 -5.82
N GLY A 176 -16.80 -5.86 -5.07
CA GLY A 176 -17.14 -6.81 -3.98
C GLY A 176 -16.08 -6.91 -2.88
N GLY A 177 -15.26 -5.88 -2.68
CA GLY A 177 -14.14 -5.88 -1.72
C GLY A 177 -12.86 -6.54 -2.25
N ASN A 178 -12.80 -6.89 -3.54
CA ASN A 178 -11.61 -7.44 -4.19
C ASN A 178 -11.02 -6.41 -5.15
N LEU A 179 -9.70 -6.32 -5.22
CA LEU A 179 -9.03 -5.52 -6.25
C LEU A 179 -9.30 -6.16 -7.62
N ALA A 180 -10.16 -5.54 -8.42
CA ALA A 180 -10.54 -6.03 -9.74
C ALA A 180 -9.49 -5.70 -10.78
N SER A 181 -8.96 -4.47 -10.76
CA SER A 181 -7.85 -4.07 -11.62
C SER A 181 -7.03 -2.94 -11.00
N TYR A 182 -5.82 -2.74 -11.53
CA TYR A 182 -5.13 -1.46 -11.40
C TYR A 182 -4.59 -1.01 -12.76
N THR A 183 -4.43 0.30 -12.90
CA THR A 183 -3.81 0.94 -14.08
C THR A 183 -2.70 1.85 -13.59
N ASP A 184 -1.50 1.66 -14.12
CA ASP A 184 -0.38 2.57 -13.92
C ASP A 184 -0.34 3.55 -15.10
N TYR A 185 -0.61 4.84 -14.85
CA TYR A 185 -0.61 5.89 -15.87
C TYR A 185 0.75 6.57 -16.00
N SER A 186 1.84 5.87 -15.67
CA SER A 186 3.19 6.28 -16.07
C SER A 186 3.37 6.18 -17.60
N ASP A 187 4.59 6.41 -18.11
CA ASP A 187 4.87 6.56 -19.55
C ASP A 187 4.33 5.43 -20.46
N GLU A 188 4.00 4.26 -19.90
CA GLU A 188 3.37 3.12 -20.57
C GLU A 188 2.13 2.72 -19.72
N GLU A 189 0.92 2.90 -20.27
CA GLU A 189 -0.35 2.73 -19.53
C GLU A 189 -0.70 1.24 -19.32
N ASP A 190 -0.01 0.55 -18.43
CA ASP A 190 -0.25 -0.88 -18.22
C ASP A 190 -1.48 -1.11 -17.33
N GLU A 191 -2.36 -2.03 -17.75
CA GLU A 191 -3.53 -2.46 -16.98
C GLU A 191 -3.37 -3.90 -16.53
N VAL A 192 -3.63 -4.16 -15.24
CA VAL A 192 -3.66 -5.50 -14.68
C VAL A 192 -5.04 -5.80 -14.13
N THR A 193 -5.65 -6.89 -14.59
CA THR A 193 -6.96 -7.37 -14.12
C THR A 193 -6.82 -8.68 -13.36
N PHE A 194 -7.54 -8.80 -12.24
CA PHE A 194 -7.50 -9.97 -11.37
C PHE A 194 -8.79 -10.80 -11.46
N SER A 195 -8.66 -12.11 -11.28
CA SER A 195 -9.78 -13.03 -11.15
C SER A 195 -9.74 -13.76 -9.81
N TYR A 196 -10.92 -14.13 -9.32
CA TYR A 196 -11.13 -14.74 -8.01
C TYR A 196 -12.06 -15.95 -8.12
N ASP A 197 -11.92 -16.92 -7.21
CA ASP A 197 -12.74 -18.13 -7.16
C ASP A 197 -13.63 -18.23 -5.91
N GLY A 198 -13.67 -17.19 -5.09
CA GLY A 198 -14.40 -17.18 -3.82
C GLY A 198 -13.58 -17.61 -2.61
N THR A 199 -12.30 -17.97 -2.75
CA THR A 199 -11.46 -18.38 -1.62
C THR A 199 -11.17 -17.19 -0.70
N PRO A 200 -11.56 -17.23 0.59
CA PRO A 200 -11.34 -16.11 1.51
C PRO A 200 -9.86 -15.79 1.72
N ASN A 201 -9.52 -14.50 1.78
CA ASN A 201 -8.18 -14.02 2.06
C ASN A 201 -7.92 -13.89 3.56
N THR A 202 -7.51 -14.99 4.20
CA THR A 202 -7.24 -15.02 5.64
C THR A 202 -5.82 -14.60 6.02
N ILE A 203 -4.96 -14.38 5.04
CA ILE A 203 -3.53 -14.06 5.20
C ILE A 203 -3.22 -12.59 4.89
N GLY A 204 -4.21 -11.83 4.44
CA GLY A 204 -4.06 -10.42 4.13
C GLY A 204 -3.18 -10.18 2.91
N TYR A 205 -3.37 -10.96 1.84
CA TYR A 205 -2.67 -10.68 0.59
C TYR A 205 -3.27 -9.49 -0.16
N MET A 206 -2.40 -8.72 -0.82
CA MET A 206 -2.82 -7.84 -1.90
C MET A 206 -2.25 -8.33 -3.23
N PRO A 207 -3.03 -8.36 -4.31
CA PRO A 207 -2.56 -8.89 -5.59
C PRO A 207 -1.33 -8.16 -6.16
N TYR A 208 -1.20 -6.84 -5.96
CA TYR A 208 -0.02 -6.07 -6.38
C TYR A 208 1.26 -6.41 -5.58
N ILE A 209 1.16 -7.17 -4.48
CA ILE A 209 2.33 -7.70 -3.75
C ILE A 209 2.84 -8.99 -4.40
N LEU A 210 2.01 -9.66 -5.21
CA LEU A 210 2.32 -10.96 -5.82
C LEU A 210 3.05 -10.86 -7.16
N ASP A 211 3.58 -9.67 -7.47
CA ASP A 211 4.45 -9.29 -8.58
C ASP A 211 4.36 -10.17 -9.85
N PRO A 212 3.54 -9.75 -10.82
CA PRO A 212 3.47 -10.47 -12.06
C PRO A 212 4.55 -10.13 -13.13
N GLU A 213 5.77 -9.71 -12.74
CA GLU A 213 6.93 -9.28 -13.57
C GLU A 213 7.17 -7.75 -13.70
N GLY A 214 6.56 -6.90 -12.86
CA GLY A 214 6.62 -5.44 -13.10
C GLY A 214 6.56 -4.51 -11.89
N PHE A 215 6.26 -5.01 -10.68
CA PHE A 215 6.10 -4.15 -9.50
C PHE A 215 7.39 -4.00 -8.66
N GLU A 216 8.47 -4.67 -9.07
CA GLU A 216 9.59 -5.02 -8.20
C GLU A 216 10.47 -3.83 -7.74
N SER A 217 10.59 -2.74 -8.52
CA SER A 217 11.50 -1.64 -8.16
C SER A 217 10.84 -0.40 -7.56
N SER A 218 9.67 -0.01 -8.06
CA SER A 218 9.12 1.32 -7.74
C SER A 218 8.16 1.31 -6.55
N PHE A 219 7.63 0.14 -6.17
CA PHE A 219 6.61 0.04 -5.11
C PHE A 219 7.02 -0.84 -3.92
N ARG A 220 8.28 -1.24 -3.83
CA ARG A 220 8.76 -2.07 -2.71
C ARG A 220 8.55 -1.38 -1.36
N GLU A 221 8.65 -0.06 -1.31
CA GLU A 221 8.40 0.75 -0.11
C GLU A 221 6.91 0.73 0.29
N VAL A 222 6.00 0.64 -0.68
CA VAL A 222 4.56 0.49 -0.46
C VAL A 222 4.25 -0.86 0.21
N TRP A 223 4.97 -1.91 -0.14
CA TRP A 223 4.80 -3.21 0.47
C TRP A 223 5.17 -3.22 1.97
N TYR A 224 6.29 -2.61 2.35
CA TYR A 224 6.70 -2.54 3.76
C TYR A 224 5.71 -1.76 4.61
N ALA A 225 5.08 -0.71 4.06
CA ALA A 225 4.03 0.03 4.73
C ALA A 225 2.71 -0.75 4.80
N TYR A 226 2.37 -1.50 3.76
CA TYR A 226 1.21 -2.39 3.75
C TYR A 226 1.28 -3.42 4.89
N LEU A 227 2.42 -4.11 5.04
CA LEU A 227 2.60 -5.11 6.11
C LEU A 227 2.39 -4.53 7.52
N ALA A 228 2.80 -3.27 7.70
CA ALA A 228 2.63 -2.50 8.94
C ALA A 228 1.22 -1.91 9.12
N GLY A 229 0.26 -2.22 8.25
CA GLY A 229 -1.11 -1.70 8.32
C GLY A 229 -1.23 -0.20 8.03
N ILE A 230 -0.22 0.40 7.39
CA ILE A 230 -0.16 1.83 7.07
C ILE A 230 -0.94 2.12 5.78
N LEU A 231 -1.02 1.15 4.85
CA LEU A 231 -1.62 1.33 3.54
C LEU A 231 -2.77 0.35 3.29
N GLY A 232 -3.99 0.84 3.42
CA GLY A 232 -5.21 0.17 2.93
C GLY A 232 -5.51 -1.19 3.55
N ARG A 233 -6.56 -1.83 3.05
CA ARG A 233 -6.99 -3.18 3.43
C ARG A 233 -6.70 -4.21 2.34
N PRO A 234 -6.50 -5.49 2.70
CA PRO A 234 -6.44 -6.58 1.74
C PRO A 234 -7.73 -6.72 0.92
N SER A 235 -7.62 -7.38 -0.23
CA SER A 235 -8.80 -7.91 -0.94
C SER A 235 -9.52 -8.95 -0.08
N ALA A 236 -10.84 -9.05 -0.20
CA ALA A 236 -11.63 -10.00 0.57
C ALA A 236 -11.31 -11.48 0.24
N GLU A 237 -10.90 -11.75 -0.99
CA GLU A 237 -10.62 -13.07 -1.54
C GLU A 237 -9.17 -13.15 -2.07
N LEU A 238 -8.65 -14.38 -2.19
CA LEU A 238 -7.35 -14.65 -2.80
C LEU A 238 -7.47 -14.60 -4.33
N PRO A 239 -6.61 -13.86 -5.03
CA PRO A 239 -6.63 -13.82 -6.49
C PRO A 239 -6.17 -15.18 -7.05
N VAL A 240 -6.86 -15.74 -8.04
CA VAL A 240 -6.41 -16.98 -8.70
C VAL A 240 -5.62 -16.72 -9.97
N SER A 241 -5.78 -15.55 -10.57
CA SER A 241 -4.95 -15.12 -11.70
C SER A 241 -4.89 -13.59 -11.82
N ALA A 242 -3.86 -13.12 -12.51
CA ALA A 242 -3.72 -11.76 -13.00
C ALA A 242 -3.47 -11.80 -14.52
N HIS A 243 -4.10 -10.91 -15.25
CA HIS A 243 -3.86 -10.69 -16.68
C HIS A 243 -3.27 -9.30 -16.85
N ILE A 244 -2.16 -9.20 -17.57
CA ILE A 244 -1.42 -7.95 -17.81
C ILE A 244 -1.57 -7.59 -19.28
N ASP A 245 -2.19 -6.44 -19.54
CA ASP A 245 -2.25 -5.80 -20.85
C ASP A 245 -1.17 -4.71 -20.90
N TYR A 246 -0.15 -4.92 -21.74
CA TYR A 246 0.97 -4.00 -21.88
C TYR A 246 0.70 -2.97 -22.99
N HIS A 247 0.59 -1.70 -22.62
CA HIS A 247 0.41 -0.60 -23.57
C HIS A 247 1.72 0.19 -23.77
N GLY A 248 2.78 -0.51 -24.18
CA GLY A 248 4.14 0.04 -24.30
C GLY A 248 4.86 -0.25 -25.62
N ARG A 249 6.03 0.37 -25.84
CA ARG A 249 6.79 0.27 -27.11
C ARG A 249 7.50 -1.09 -27.29
N PHE A 250 7.43 -1.95 -26.29
CA PHE A 250 8.07 -3.26 -26.23
C PHE A 250 7.10 -4.45 -26.13
N SER A 251 5.77 -4.25 -26.10
CA SER A 251 4.82 -5.35 -25.94
C SER A 251 4.55 -6.08 -27.25
N ASN A 252 4.67 -7.41 -27.24
CA ASN A 252 4.08 -8.24 -28.29
C ASN A 252 3.12 -9.30 -27.74
N GLU A 253 3.07 -9.53 -26.42
CA GLU A 253 2.28 -10.63 -25.84
C GLU A 253 1.75 -10.22 -24.46
N ASP A 254 0.42 -10.26 -24.30
CA ASP A 254 -0.24 -10.13 -23.00
C ASP A 254 0.21 -11.31 -22.12
N MET A 255 0.30 -11.11 -20.81
CA MET A 255 0.75 -12.15 -19.90
C MET A 255 -0.34 -12.53 -18.92
N THR A 256 -0.42 -13.83 -18.59
CA THR A 256 -1.30 -14.31 -17.54
C THR A 256 -0.51 -15.03 -16.44
N ALA A 257 -0.62 -14.51 -15.23
CA ALA A 257 -0.13 -15.15 -14.02
C ALA A 257 -1.24 -16.00 -13.41
N ARG A 258 -0.97 -17.26 -13.06
CA ARG A 258 -1.86 -18.08 -12.22
C ARG A 258 -1.24 -18.33 -10.86
N TYR A 259 -1.98 -17.95 -9.81
CA TYR A 259 -1.58 -18.15 -8.43
C TYR A 259 -1.99 -19.54 -7.94
N VAL A 260 -1.05 -20.29 -7.37
CA VAL A 260 -1.30 -21.64 -6.85
C VAL A 260 -1.16 -21.62 -5.35
N TYR A 261 -2.27 -21.87 -4.65
CA TYR A 261 -2.30 -21.90 -3.19
C TYR A 261 -2.29 -23.33 -2.63
N GLU A 262 -1.65 -23.50 -1.48
CA GLU A 262 -1.78 -24.70 -0.66
C GLU A 262 -3.21 -24.80 -0.10
N ARG A 263 -3.89 -25.91 -0.37
CA ARG A 263 -5.32 -26.07 -0.10
C ARG A 263 -5.70 -26.00 1.39
N GLU A 264 -4.81 -26.43 2.28
CA GLU A 264 -5.11 -26.50 3.73
C GLU A 264 -4.85 -25.18 4.45
N THR A 265 -3.95 -24.38 3.90
CA THR A 265 -3.33 -23.25 4.58
C THR A 265 -3.57 -21.92 3.85
N GLY A 266 -4.02 -21.97 2.58
CA GLY A 266 -4.24 -20.79 1.73
C GLY A 266 -2.95 -20.15 1.23
N LEU A 267 -1.80 -20.80 1.43
CA LEU A 267 -0.47 -20.22 1.23
C LEU A 267 -0.09 -20.18 -0.24
N LEU A 268 0.46 -19.07 -0.72
CA LEU A 268 0.97 -19.04 -2.09
C LEU A 268 2.17 -19.98 -2.19
N SER A 269 2.06 -20.97 -3.08
CA SER A 269 3.09 -22.00 -3.30
C SER A 269 3.83 -21.81 -4.62
N ASN A 270 3.17 -21.22 -5.62
CA ASN A 270 3.74 -21.00 -6.94
C ASN A 270 2.98 -19.94 -7.73
N ILE A 271 3.66 -19.32 -8.69
CA ILE A 271 3.09 -18.48 -9.74
C ILE A 271 3.46 -19.12 -11.08
N LEU A 272 2.44 -19.39 -11.90
CA LEU A 272 2.61 -20.02 -13.20
C LEU A 272 2.34 -19.00 -14.30
N TRP A 273 3.34 -18.79 -15.17
CA TRP A 273 3.29 -17.86 -16.29
C TRP A 273 2.74 -18.54 -17.55
N GLU A 274 1.76 -17.91 -18.19
CA GLU A 274 1.15 -18.34 -19.45
C GLU A 274 1.24 -17.17 -20.47
N GLU A 275 1.86 -17.44 -21.63
CA GLU A 275 1.89 -16.61 -22.86
C GLU A 275 0.64 -16.87 -23.73
#